data_AF-A0A4Q3BWD9-F1
#
_entry.id   AF-A0A4Q3BWD9-F1
#
_cell.length_a   1.000
_cell.length_b   1.000
_cell.length_c   1.000
_cell.angle_alpha   90.00
_cell.angle_beta   90.00
_cell.angle_gamma   90.00
#
_symmetry.space_group_name_H-M   'P 1'
#
loop_
_entity.id
_entity.type
_entity.pdbx_description
1 polymer ?
#
loop_
_entity_poly.entity_id
_entity_poly.type
_entity_poly.pdbx_seq_one_letter_code
_entity_poly.pdbx_strand_id
1 'polypeptide(L)'
;MPLVEKSGYKAPFWAVGGHTQTILPALFRKVKLVNFQQEKISTPDGDFLYADWLRNKHKKLAILSHGLEGNSHSGYILGMAKLLHANGFDVLAWNHRTCTGEINLTQRMYHSGNSEDLRTVLNYVLALNLYDEIDLVGFSMGGNITLKYLGEGAENISTLIKKAVVFSVPVDLDSSGKKLEKAFNKIYLNRFLKSLKAKILQKHIQSPGLIKNIEKLQKANNFYDFDEWFTSRLCLKSQ
;
A
#
# COMPACT_ATOMS: atom_id res chain seq x y z
N MET A 1 0.08 22.22 3.39
CA MET A 1 -1.17 22.15 2.60
C MET A 1 -2.16 23.12 3.23
N PRO A 2 -2.80 24.01 2.46
CA PRO A 2 -3.81 24.90 3.02
C PRO A 2 -4.96 24.09 3.62
N LEU A 3 -5.40 24.45 4.82
CA LEU A 3 -6.58 23.87 5.44
C LEU A 3 -7.81 24.40 4.70
N VAL A 4 -8.58 23.50 4.09
CA VAL A 4 -9.87 23.86 3.49
C VAL A 4 -10.92 23.83 4.59
N GLU A 5 -11.17 24.98 5.21
CA GLU A 5 -12.11 25.10 6.34
C GLU A 5 -13.58 24.88 5.93
N LYS A 6 -13.94 25.25 4.69
CA LYS A 6 -15.30 25.09 4.14
C LYS A 6 -15.26 24.33 2.83
N SER A 7 -15.89 23.16 2.81
CA SER A 7 -16.07 22.36 1.60
C SER A 7 -17.50 22.50 1.08
N GLY A 8 -17.64 22.76 -0.23
CA GLY A 8 -18.94 22.71 -0.92
C GLY A 8 -19.40 21.28 -1.23
N TYR A 9 -18.64 20.26 -0.82
CA TYR A 9 -18.97 18.85 -1.08
C TYR A 9 -20.23 18.43 -0.34
N LYS A 10 -21.21 17.91 -1.09
CA LYS A 10 -22.40 17.26 -0.55
C LYS A 10 -22.30 15.76 -0.83
N ALA A 11 -22.21 14.97 0.23
CA ALA A 11 -22.23 13.51 0.11
C ALA A 11 -23.59 13.04 -0.46
N PRO A 12 -23.61 12.02 -1.33
CA PRO A 12 -24.85 11.35 -1.72
C PRO A 12 -25.63 10.87 -0.49
N PHE A 13 -26.97 10.81 -0.57
CA PHE A 13 -27.83 10.43 0.56
C PHE A 13 -27.52 9.03 1.14
N TRP A 14 -26.93 8.13 0.34
CA TRP A 14 -26.53 6.78 0.76
C TRP A 14 -25.13 6.74 1.39
N ALA A 15 -24.34 7.80 1.25
CA ALA A 15 -22.94 7.91 1.68
C ALA A 15 -22.82 8.61 3.05
N VAL A 16 -23.78 8.40 3.95
CA VAL A 16 -23.77 8.98 5.29
C VAL A 16 -22.74 8.24 6.15
N GLY A 17 -21.70 8.97 6.59
CA GLY A 17 -20.62 8.44 7.43
C GLY A 17 -19.48 7.75 6.66
N GLY A 18 -18.29 7.68 7.27
CA GLY A 18 -17.09 7.16 6.62
C GLY A 18 -17.12 5.65 6.31
N HIS A 19 -17.91 4.87 7.05
CA HIS A 19 -18.00 3.42 6.85
C HIS A 19 -18.78 3.05 5.59
N THR A 20 -19.94 3.66 5.36
CA THR A 20 -20.72 3.43 4.14
C THR A 20 -19.92 3.82 2.90
N GLN A 21 -19.21 4.95 2.98
CA GLN A 21 -18.28 5.43 1.94
C GLN A 21 -17.11 4.48 1.67
N THR A 22 -16.72 3.65 2.63
CA THR A 22 -15.60 2.70 2.48
C THR A 22 -16.08 1.29 2.11
N ILE A 23 -17.12 0.79 2.77
CA ILE A 23 -17.63 -0.59 2.63
C ILE A 23 -18.39 -0.73 1.31
N LEU A 24 -19.34 0.17 1.02
CA LEU A 24 -20.20 0.01 -0.15
C LEU A 24 -19.38 0.02 -1.45
N PRO A 25 -18.45 0.95 -1.67
CA PRO A 25 -17.59 0.86 -2.85
C PRO A 25 -16.70 -0.37 -2.85
N ALA A 26 -16.19 -0.81 -1.69
CA ALA A 26 -15.36 -2.03 -1.63
C ALA A 26 -16.14 -3.30 -2.03
N LEU A 27 -17.44 -3.36 -1.75
CA LEU A 27 -18.27 -4.52 -2.07
C LEU A 27 -18.94 -4.44 -3.46
N PHE A 28 -19.33 -3.24 -3.89
CA PHE A 28 -20.22 -3.07 -5.04
C PHE A 28 -19.60 -2.32 -6.22
N ARG A 29 -18.52 -1.54 -6.02
CA ARG A 29 -17.90 -0.80 -7.12
C ARG A 29 -17.21 -1.76 -8.07
N LYS A 30 -17.79 -1.95 -9.25
CA LYS A 30 -17.15 -2.65 -10.35
C LYS A 30 -16.39 -1.65 -11.22
N VAL A 31 -15.07 -1.76 -11.26
CA VAL A 31 -14.25 -1.04 -12.24
C VAL A 31 -13.87 -2.04 -13.32
N LYS A 32 -14.13 -1.69 -14.59
CA LYS A 32 -13.73 -2.53 -15.73
C LYS A 32 -12.24 -2.84 -15.59
N LEU A 33 -11.90 -4.13 -15.71
CA LEU A 33 -10.52 -4.59 -15.60
C LEU A 33 -9.64 -3.78 -16.54
N VAL A 34 -8.56 -3.32 -15.94
CA VAL A 34 -7.51 -2.58 -16.62
C VAL A 34 -6.47 -3.61 -17.00
N ASN A 35 -6.04 -3.63 -18.27
CA ASN A 35 -5.09 -4.63 -18.75
C ASN A 35 -3.67 -4.25 -18.33
N PHE A 36 -3.34 -4.51 -17.08
CA PHE A 36 -2.02 -4.25 -16.55
C PHE A 36 -0.98 -5.18 -17.19
N GLN A 37 0.17 -4.61 -17.53
CA GLN A 37 1.37 -5.37 -17.84
C GLN A 37 2.17 -5.52 -16.55
N GLN A 38 2.16 -6.73 -16.00
CA GLN A 38 2.89 -7.02 -14.77
C GLN A 38 4.39 -7.18 -15.04
N GLU A 39 5.19 -6.58 -14.18
CA GLU A 39 6.63 -6.66 -14.18
C GLU A 39 7.13 -6.96 -12.76
N LYS A 40 8.18 -7.79 -12.66
CA LYS A 40 8.85 -8.11 -11.39
C LYS A 40 10.11 -7.26 -11.26
N ILE A 41 10.19 -6.45 -10.21
CA ILE A 41 11.32 -5.57 -9.89
C ILE A 41 12.13 -6.23 -8.76
N SER A 42 13.41 -6.47 -8.99
CA SER A 42 14.32 -6.97 -7.94
C SER A 42 14.56 -5.90 -6.88
N THR A 43 14.67 -6.32 -5.63
CA THR A 43 14.99 -5.45 -4.49
C THR A 43 16.44 -5.64 -4.03
N PRO A 44 17.07 -4.64 -3.40
CA PRO A 44 18.46 -4.73 -2.96
C PRO A 44 18.75 -5.85 -1.95
N ASP A 45 17.75 -6.30 -1.20
CA ASP A 45 17.87 -7.39 -0.22
C ASP A 45 17.65 -8.79 -0.85
N GLY A 46 17.65 -8.89 -2.18
CA GLY A 46 17.50 -10.16 -2.89
C GLY A 46 16.05 -10.67 -2.98
N ASP A 47 15.08 -9.81 -2.67
CA ASP A 47 13.65 -10.07 -2.84
C ASP A 47 13.11 -9.47 -4.15
N PHE A 48 11.78 -9.42 -4.30
CA PHE A 48 11.12 -8.78 -5.41
C PHE A 48 9.87 -7.97 -5.01
N LEU A 49 9.48 -7.06 -5.90
CA LEU A 49 8.21 -6.33 -5.91
C LEU A 49 7.53 -6.54 -7.26
N TYR A 50 6.20 -6.49 -7.27
CA TYR A 50 5.44 -6.51 -8.52
C TYR A 50 4.96 -5.11 -8.87
N ALA A 51 5.21 -4.67 -10.10
CA ALA A 51 4.73 -3.44 -10.68
C ALA A 51 3.75 -3.75 -11.82
N ASP A 52 2.52 -3.28 -11.69
CA ASP A 52 1.49 -3.44 -12.70
C ASP A 52 1.34 -2.15 -13.50
N TRP A 53 1.68 -2.22 -14.79
CA TRP A 53 1.83 -1.06 -15.67
C TRP A 53 0.65 -0.82 -16.59
N LEU A 54 0.31 0.45 -16.79
CA LEU A 54 -0.45 0.94 -17.93
C LEU A 54 0.38 1.98 -18.65
N ARG A 55 0.76 1.66 -19.88
CA ARG A 55 1.61 2.50 -20.69
C ARG A 55 0.92 2.86 -21.99
N ASN A 56 1.00 4.14 -22.33
CA ASN A 56 0.60 4.68 -23.62
C ASN A 56 1.60 5.76 -24.08
N LYS A 57 2.88 5.58 -23.73
CA LYS A 57 4.01 6.47 -24.07
C LYS A 57 3.81 7.91 -23.60
N HIS A 58 3.05 8.09 -22.52
CA HIS A 58 2.93 9.40 -21.89
C HIS A 58 4.23 9.76 -21.17
N LYS A 59 4.52 11.06 -21.08
CA LYS A 59 5.71 11.58 -20.40
C LYS A 59 5.50 11.85 -18.90
N LYS A 60 4.26 11.70 -18.44
CA LYS A 60 3.89 11.80 -17.03
C LYS A 60 3.59 10.41 -16.50
N LEU A 61 4.10 10.10 -15.32
CA LEU A 61 3.84 8.85 -14.63
C LEU A 61 3.11 9.12 -13.32
N ALA A 62 2.08 8.34 -13.04
CA ALA A 62 1.52 8.23 -11.70
C ALA A 62 1.91 6.90 -11.05
N ILE A 63 2.53 6.95 -9.87
CA ILE A 63 2.87 5.77 -9.08
C ILE A 63 1.83 5.60 -7.97
N LEU A 64 1.11 4.48 -7.98
CA LEU A 64 0.01 4.20 -7.05
C LEU A 64 0.43 3.23 -5.95
N SER A 65 0.34 3.67 -4.69
CA SER A 65 0.61 2.87 -3.48
C SER A 65 -0.70 2.45 -2.81
N HIS A 66 -0.97 1.15 -2.77
CA HIS A 66 -2.16 0.60 -2.13
C HIS A 66 -2.07 0.57 -0.60
N GLY A 67 -3.22 0.48 0.06
CA GLY A 67 -3.34 0.35 1.51
C GLY A 67 -3.05 -1.07 2.02
N LEU A 68 -3.15 -1.25 3.35
CA LEU A 68 -2.91 -2.52 4.02
C LEU A 68 -3.75 -3.66 3.40
N GLU A 69 -3.10 -4.78 3.09
CA GLU A 69 -3.70 -5.98 2.48
C GLU A 69 -4.52 -5.68 1.20
N GLY A 70 -4.17 -4.61 0.49
CA GLY A 70 -4.65 -4.32 -0.87
C GLY A 70 -3.71 -4.89 -1.93
N ASN A 71 -3.92 -4.47 -3.18
CA ASN A 71 -3.05 -4.70 -4.33
C ASN A 71 -3.49 -3.79 -5.49
N SER A 72 -2.79 -3.87 -6.62
CA SER A 72 -3.10 -3.15 -7.87
C SER A 72 -4.52 -3.38 -8.41
N HIS A 73 -5.13 -4.52 -8.08
CA HIS A 73 -6.48 -4.90 -8.52
C HIS A 73 -7.58 -4.45 -7.55
N SER A 74 -7.22 -3.75 -6.47
CA SER A 74 -8.19 -3.13 -5.58
C SER A 74 -9.00 -2.06 -6.32
N GLY A 75 -10.32 -2.02 -6.13
CA GLY A 75 -11.22 -1.17 -6.93
C GLY A 75 -10.89 0.33 -6.89
N TYR A 76 -10.31 0.85 -5.79
CA TYR A 76 -9.85 2.23 -5.72
C TYR A 76 -8.56 2.47 -6.52
N ILE A 77 -7.64 1.49 -6.58
CA ILE A 77 -6.44 1.55 -7.43
C ILE A 77 -6.84 1.46 -8.88
N LEU A 78 -7.66 0.47 -9.27
CA LEU A 78 -8.17 0.34 -10.64
C LEU A 78 -8.89 1.60 -11.11
N GLY A 79 -9.74 2.17 -10.23
CA GLY A 79 -10.45 3.41 -10.53
C GLY A 79 -9.51 4.59 -10.75
N MET A 80 -8.49 4.74 -9.91
CA MET A 80 -7.48 5.79 -10.02
C MET A 80 -6.61 5.61 -11.26
N ALA A 81 -6.11 4.40 -11.49
CA ALA A 81 -5.29 4.04 -12.65
C ALA A 81 -6.03 4.34 -13.96
N LYS A 82 -7.29 3.92 -14.07
CA LYS A 82 -8.12 4.20 -15.25
C LYS A 82 -8.31 5.70 -15.48
N LEU A 83 -8.58 6.46 -14.42
CA LEU A 83 -8.82 7.90 -14.53
C LEU A 83 -7.55 8.64 -14.96
N LEU A 84 -6.41 8.36 -14.31
CA LEU A 84 -5.14 9.00 -14.63
C LEU A 84 -4.67 8.64 -16.04
N HIS A 85 -4.80 7.37 -16.42
CA HIS A 85 -4.45 6.91 -17.76
C HIS A 85 -5.28 7.59 -18.85
N ALA A 86 -6.58 7.77 -18.62
CA ALA A 86 -7.44 8.53 -19.54
C ALA A 86 -7.09 10.02 -19.63
N ASN A 87 -6.29 10.55 -18.69
CA ASN A 87 -5.89 11.95 -18.60
C ASN A 87 -4.39 12.16 -18.88
N GLY A 88 -3.78 11.28 -19.68
CA GLY A 88 -2.43 11.50 -20.21
C GLY A 88 -1.30 11.13 -19.26
N PHE A 89 -1.53 10.20 -18.33
CA PHE A 89 -0.50 9.59 -17.50
C PHE A 89 -0.26 8.14 -17.91
N ASP A 90 0.99 7.72 -17.95
CA ASP A 90 1.30 6.31 -17.71
C ASP A 90 1.06 6.03 -16.20
N VAL A 91 0.72 4.81 -15.85
CA VAL A 91 0.43 4.42 -14.46
C VAL A 91 1.25 3.20 -14.08
N LEU A 92 1.86 3.25 -12.90
CA LEU A 92 2.52 2.12 -12.24
C LEU A 92 1.83 1.89 -10.90
N ALA A 93 1.04 0.82 -10.80
CA ALA A 93 0.51 0.36 -9.52
C ALA A 93 1.46 -0.70 -8.94
N TRP A 94 2.26 -0.34 -7.96
CA TRP A 94 3.18 -1.28 -7.32
C TRP A 94 2.49 -2.01 -6.18
N ASN A 95 2.91 -3.24 -5.95
CA ASN A 95 2.37 -4.10 -4.91
C ASN A 95 3.39 -4.29 -3.81
N HIS A 96 2.93 -4.12 -2.57
CA HIS A 96 3.73 -4.49 -1.40
C HIS A 96 4.07 -5.98 -1.47
N ARG A 97 5.21 -6.35 -0.85
CA ARG A 97 5.64 -7.75 -0.73
C ARG A 97 4.47 -8.64 -0.32
N THR A 98 4.33 -9.78 -0.98
CA THR A 98 3.32 -10.80 -0.63
C THR A 98 1.86 -10.39 -0.90
N CYS A 99 1.59 -9.26 -1.57
CA CYS A 99 0.22 -8.79 -1.83
C CYS A 99 -0.38 -9.24 -3.17
N THR A 100 0.40 -9.91 -4.03
CA THR A 100 -0.04 -10.46 -5.32
C THR A 100 -0.34 -11.96 -5.30
N GLY A 101 -0.21 -12.60 -4.13
CA GLY A 101 -0.46 -14.04 -3.94
C GLY A 101 0.81 -14.91 -3.95
N GLU A 102 1.93 -14.41 -4.46
CA GLU A 102 3.24 -15.03 -4.30
C GLU A 102 3.89 -14.54 -3.00
N ILE A 103 4.36 -15.45 -2.14
CA ILE A 103 5.14 -15.09 -0.95
C ILE A 103 6.53 -14.59 -1.37
N ASN A 104 6.93 -13.45 -0.83
CA ASN A 104 8.26 -12.87 -1.03
C ASN A 104 9.40 -13.80 -0.56
N LEU A 105 10.63 -13.61 -1.03
CA LEU A 105 11.74 -14.54 -0.77
C LEU A 105 12.36 -14.34 0.62
N THR A 106 12.61 -13.10 1.01
CA THR A 106 13.33 -12.77 2.25
C THR A 106 12.45 -12.92 3.47
N GLN A 107 13.01 -12.99 4.67
CA GLN A 107 12.22 -13.04 5.90
C GLN A 107 11.34 -11.79 6.10
N ARG A 108 11.72 -10.69 5.46
CA ARG A 108 11.12 -9.37 5.62
C ARG A 108 9.70 -9.31 5.07
N MET A 109 8.75 -8.89 5.91
CA MET A 109 7.40 -8.55 5.50
C MET A 109 7.24 -7.04 5.30
N TYR A 110 6.24 -6.63 4.52
CA TYR A 110 5.93 -5.20 4.37
C TYR A 110 5.22 -4.65 5.62
N HIS A 111 5.40 -3.36 5.89
CA HIS A 111 4.75 -2.65 6.99
C HIS A 111 4.67 -1.15 6.63
N SER A 112 3.92 -0.37 7.41
CA SER A 112 3.73 1.08 7.19
C SER A 112 5.05 1.88 7.20
N GLY A 113 6.05 1.41 7.94
CA GLY A 113 7.36 2.05 8.00
C GLY A 113 8.28 1.75 6.80
N ASN A 114 7.86 0.94 5.82
CA ASN A 114 8.73 0.49 4.73
C ASN A 114 8.74 1.44 3.52
N SER A 115 9.42 2.58 3.67
CA SER A 115 9.70 3.53 2.57
C SER A 115 10.76 3.03 1.58
N GLU A 116 11.56 2.02 1.95
CA GLU A 116 12.63 1.48 1.10
C GLU A 116 12.11 0.73 -0.13
N ASP A 117 10.98 0.03 -0.01
CA ASP A 117 10.38 -0.64 -1.17
C ASP A 117 9.83 0.39 -2.17
N LEU A 118 9.25 1.50 -1.69
CA LEU A 118 8.86 2.61 -2.57
C LEU A 118 10.08 3.27 -3.23
N ARG A 119 11.18 3.45 -2.47
CA ARG A 119 12.45 3.94 -3.02
C ARG A 119 12.98 3.01 -4.12
N THR A 120 12.86 1.70 -3.95
CA THR A 120 13.26 0.71 -4.97
C THR A 120 12.44 0.88 -6.25
N VAL A 121 11.11 1.02 -6.14
CA VAL A 121 10.22 1.28 -7.28
C VAL A 121 10.60 2.59 -7.98
N LEU A 122 10.87 3.65 -7.22
CA LEU A 122 11.26 4.94 -7.78
C LEU A 122 12.60 4.88 -8.50
N ASN A 123 13.62 4.27 -7.89
CA ASN A 123 14.93 4.12 -8.52
C ASN A 123 14.83 3.31 -9.82
N TYR A 124 14.02 2.24 -9.82
CA TYR A 124 13.73 1.47 -11.02
C TYR A 124 13.12 2.37 -12.12
N VAL A 125 12.07 3.13 -11.79
CA VAL A 125 11.41 4.06 -12.73
C VAL A 125 12.36 5.14 -13.26
N LEU A 126 13.15 5.75 -12.39
CA LEU A 126 14.10 6.81 -12.76
C LEU A 126 15.18 6.28 -13.71
N ALA A 127 15.66 5.05 -13.49
CA ALA A 127 16.64 4.41 -14.36
C ALA A 127 16.12 4.13 -15.78
N LEU A 128 14.79 4.01 -15.97
CA LEU A 128 14.21 3.87 -17.31
C LEU A 128 14.38 5.14 -18.16
N ASN A 129 14.53 6.31 -17.53
CA ASN A 129 14.67 7.61 -18.20
C ASN A 129 13.57 7.90 -19.24
N LEU A 130 12.32 7.52 -18.93
CA LEU A 130 11.18 7.63 -19.85
C LEU A 130 10.27 8.84 -19.57
N TYR A 131 10.33 9.37 -18.35
CA TYR A 131 9.34 10.29 -17.79
C TYR A 131 9.96 11.63 -17.39
N ASP A 132 9.22 12.70 -17.65
CA ASP A 132 9.60 14.08 -17.32
C ASP A 132 8.93 14.54 -16.01
N GLU A 133 7.87 13.84 -15.59
CA GLU A 133 7.08 14.13 -14.39
C GLU A 133 6.58 12.84 -13.74
N ILE A 134 6.74 12.75 -12.42
CA ILE A 134 6.26 11.65 -11.59
C ILE A 134 5.37 12.23 -10.49
N ASP A 135 4.14 11.75 -10.41
CA ASP A 135 3.18 12.07 -9.36
C ASP A 135 2.97 10.82 -8.48
N LEU A 136 3.11 10.97 -7.16
CA LEU A 136 2.88 9.89 -6.20
C LEU A 136 1.44 9.93 -5.71
N VAL A 137 0.78 8.77 -5.69
CA VAL A 137 -0.60 8.66 -5.18
C VAL A 137 -0.68 7.52 -4.17
N GLY A 138 -1.06 7.83 -2.93
CA GLY A 138 -1.05 6.86 -1.84
C GLY A 138 -2.37 6.76 -1.09
N PHE A 139 -2.85 5.54 -0.85
CA PHE A 139 -4.09 5.30 -0.10
C PHE A 139 -3.81 4.67 1.25
N SER A 140 -4.35 5.27 2.31
CA SER A 140 -4.23 4.78 3.68
C SER A 140 -2.77 4.49 4.05
N MET A 141 -2.41 3.23 4.37
CA MET A 141 -1.04 2.81 4.63
C MET A 141 -0.08 3.15 3.47
N GLY A 142 -0.51 3.03 2.21
CA GLY A 142 0.31 3.44 1.05
C GLY A 142 0.60 4.94 1.04
N GLY A 143 -0.34 5.76 1.53
CA GLY A 143 -0.11 7.19 1.74
C GLY A 143 0.85 7.48 2.90
N ASN A 144 0.84 6.67 3.96
CA ASN A 144 1.80 6.78 5.06
C ASN A 144 3.23 6.52 4.55
N ILE A 145 3.41 5.43 3.79
CA ILE A 145 4.69 5.08 3.15
C ILE A 145 5.16 6.22 2.22
N THR A 146 4.26 6.78 1.40
CA THR A 146 4.57 7.91 0.52
C THR A 146 5.03 9.13 1.31
N LEU A 147 4.31 9.54 2.36
CA LEU A 147 4.70 10.69 3.18
C LEU A 147 6.02 10.45 3.91
N LYS A 148 6.24 9.23 4.42
CA LYS A 148 7.48 8.84 5.09
C LYS A 148 8.67 8.91 4.14
N TYR A 149 8.55 8.35 2.93
CA TYR A 149 9.59 8.46 1.90
C TYR A 149 9.96 9.92 1.60
N LEU A 150 8.96 10.80 1.46
CA LEU A 150 9.18 12.23 1.20
C LEU A 150 9.80 12.97 2.41
N GLY A 151 9.63 12.46 3.63
CA GLY A 151 10.19 13.05 4.84
C GLY A 151 11.61 12.59 5.18
N GLU A 152 11.96 11.33 4.89
CA GLU A 152 13.22 10.71 5.34
C GLU A 152 14.47 11.05 4.51
N GLY A 153 14.33 11.86 3.47
CA GLY A 153 15.44 12.27 2.61
C GLY A 153 15.02 13.41 1.70
N ALA A 154 14.41 14.44 2.29
CA ALA A 154 13.80 15.56 1.56
C ALA A 154 14.80 16.24 0.60
N GLU A 155 16.08 16.30 0.98
CA GLU A 155 17.18 16.84 0.18
C GLU A 155 17.57 15.95 -1.02
N ASN A 156 17.18 14.68 -1.02
CA ASN A 156 17.55 13.68 -2.02
C ASN A 156 16.36 13.27 -2.91
N ILE A 157 15.23 13.97 -2.84
CA ILE A 157 14.06 13.71 -3.69
C ILE A 157 14.39 14.12 -5.13
N SER A 158 14.18 13.21 -6.08
CA SER A 158 14.33 13.51 -7.50
C SER A 158 13.46 14.69 -7.91
N THR A 159 14.03 15.63 -8.67
CA THR A 159 13.31 16.80 -9.19
C THR A 159 12.18 16.42 -10.16
N LEU A 160 12.15 15.19 -10.66
CA LEU A 160 11.05 14.66 -11.48
C LEU A 160 9.78 14.39 -10.67
N ILE A 161 9.89 14.21 -9.35
CA ILE A 161 8.72 14.04 -8.47
C ILE A 161 8.09 15.41 -8.25
N LYS A 162 6.92 15.65 -8.87
CA LYS A 162 6.28 16.98 -8.84
C LYS A 162 5.20 17.09 -7.79
N LYS A 163 4.44 16.02 -7.56
CA LYS A 163 3.32 16.04 -6.61
C LYS A 163 3.21 14.73 -5.83
N ALA A 164 2.59 14.85 -4.66
CA ALA A 164 2.10 13.72 -3.90
C ALA A 164 0.66 13.97 -3.46
N VAL A 165 -0.23 13.04 -3.75
CA VAL A 165 -1.64 13.09 -3.36
C VAL A 165 -1.96 11.85 -2.53
N VAL A 166 -2.33 12.05 -1.28
CA VAL A 166 -2.53 10.93 -0.35
C VAL A 166 -3.89 11.00 0.33
N PHE A 167 -4.52 9.83 0.53
CA PHE A 167 -5.91 9.70 0.95
C PHE A 167 -6.04 8.92 2.26
N SER A 168 -6.82 9.43 3.22
CA SER A 168 -7.15 8.76 4.48
C SER A 168 -5.92 8.18 5.20
N VAL A 169 -4.85 8.97 5.28
CA VAL A 169 -3.54 8.53 5.73
C VAL A 169 -3.44 8.48 7.25
N PRO A 170 -3.05 7.35 7.85
CA PRO A 170 -2.68 7.32 9.26
C PRO A 170 -1.29 7.96 9.43
N VAL A 171 -1.23 9.23 9.83
CA VAL A 171 0.06 9.93 10.06
C VAL A 171 0.65 9.67 11.44
N ASP A 172 -0.20 9.31 12.41
CA ASP A 172 0.17 8.81 13.73
C ASP A 172 -0.30 7.36 13.83
N LEU A 173 0.65 6.42 13.81
CA LEU A 173 0.35 4.98 13.73
C LEU A 173 -0.23 4.42 15.04
N ASP A 174 0.21 4.92 16.20
CA ASP A 174 -0.27 4.46 17.51
C ASP A 174 -1.74 4.85 17.71
N SER A 175 -2.06 6.12 17.52
CA SER A 175 -3.43 6.62 17.61
C SER A 175 -4.34 6.00 16.53
N SER A 176 -3.82 5.75 15.33
CA SER A 176 -4.56 5.09 14.25
C SER A 176 -4.84 3.62 14.55
N GLY A 177 -3.88 2.90 15.12
CA GLY A 177 -4.04 1.53 15.59
C GLY A 177 -5.14 1.43 16.64
N LYS A 178 -5.06 2.25 17.69
CA LYS A 178 -6.09 2.34 18.75
C LYS A 178 -7.49 2.66 18.20
N LYS A 179 -7.56 3.48 17.14
CA LYS A 179 -8.84 3.83 16.51
C LYS A 179 -9.39 2.69 15.65
N LEU A 180 -8.54 1.92 14.98
CA LEU A 180 -8.90 0.70 14.23
C LEU A 180 -9.37 -0.43 15.15
N GLU A 181 -8.94 -0.45 16.40
CA GLU A 181 -9.34 -1.47 17.38
C GLU A 181 -10.71 -1.21 18.03
N LYS A 182 -11.30 -0.03 17.80
CA LYS A 182 -12.66 0.28 18.29
C LYS A 182 -13.67 -0.72 17.73
N ALA A 183 -14.68 -1.08 18.54
CA ALA A 183 -15.68 -2.09 18.22
C ALA A 183 -16.33 -1.92 16.83
N PHE A 184 -16.54 -0.68 16.40
CA PHE A 184 -17.13 -0.33 15.10
C PHE A 184 -16.23 -0.65 13.89
N ASN A 185 -14.93 -0.88 14.09
CA ASN A 185 -13.96 -1.21 13.04
C ASN A 185 -13.60 -2.71 12.99
N LYS A 186 -14.21 -3.55 13.84
CA LYS A 186 -13.91 -4.99 13.94
C LYS A 186 -14.02 -5.73 12.61
N ILE A 187 -14.92 -5.32 11.72
CA ILE A 187 -15.07 -5.93 10.39
C ILE A 187 -13.77 -5.76 9.58
N TYR A 188 -13.19 -4.56 9.57
CA TYR A 188 -11.93 -4.29 8.87
C TYR A 188 -10.78 -5.03 9.52
N LEU A 189 -10.68 -4.95 10.86
CA LEU A 189 -9.66 -5.64 11.64
C LEU A 189 -9.66 -7.14 11.35
N ASN A 190 -10.82 -7.81 11.43
CA ASN A 190 -10.95 -9.24 11.16
C ASN A 190 -10.57 -9.60 9.72
N ARG A 191 -10.95 -8.77 8.73
CA ARG A 191 -10.57 -8.99 7.33
C ARG A 191 -9.06 -8.93 7.14
N PHE A 192 -8.42 -7.90 7.71
CA PHE A 192 -6.97 -7.72 7.60
C PHE A 192 -6.21 -8.81 8.35
N LEU A 193 -6.58 -9.10 9.60
CA LEU A 193 -5.95 -10.16 10.39
C LEU A 193 -6.11 -11.53 9.72
N LYS A 194 -7.26 -11.85 9.11
CA LYS A 194 -7.42 -13.11 8.38
C LYS A 194 -6.39 -13.25 7.26
N SER A 195 -6.21 -12.20 6.46
CA SER A 195 -5.26 -12.19 5.35
C SER A 195 -3.80 -12.23 5.83
N LEU A 196 -3.47 -11.40 6.82
CA LEU A 196 -2.15 -11.37 7.45
C LEU A 196 -1.77 -12.70 8.11
N LYS A 197 -2.68 -13.33 8.84
CA LYS A 197 -2.46 -14.67 9.44
C LYS A 197 -2.19 -15.73 8.37
N ALA A 198 -2.93 -15.71 7.26
CA ALA A 198 -2.68 -16.63 6.15
C ALA A 198 -1.26 -16.46 5.58
N LYS A 199 -0.81 -15.21 5.41
CA LYS A 199 0.56 -14.91 4.94
C LYS A 199 1.63 -15.37 5.91
N ILE A 200 1.43 -15.20 7.22
CA ILE A 200 2.35 -15.72 8.24
C ILE A 200 2.44 -17.25 8.18
N LEU A 201 1.32 -17.94 8.00
CA LEU A 201 1.32 -19.39 7.85
C LEU A 201 2.09 -19.83 6.60
N GLN A 202 1.83 -19.19 5.46
CA GLN A 202 2.56 -19.46 4.22
C GLN A 202 4.07 -19.16 4.37
N LYS A 203 4.43 -18.09 5.08
CA LYS A 203 5.83 -17.75 5.38
C LYS A 203 6.51 -18.79 6.28
N HIS A 204 5.79 -19.29 7.28
CA HIS A 204 6.26 -20.37 8.15
C HIS A 204 6.54 -21.65 7.35
N ILE A 205 5.69 -21.97 6.36
CA ILE A 205 5.90 -23.11 5.46
C ILE A 205 7.11 -22.89 4.55
N GLN A 206 7.25 -21.70 3.96
CA GLN A 206 8.37 -21.35 3.06
C GLN A 206 9.72 -21.35 3.79
N SER A 207 9.74 -20.96 5.07
CA SER A 207 10.96 -20.84 5.87
C SER A 207 10.77 -21.48 7.24
N PRO A 208 10.86 -22.82 7.34
CA PRO A 208 10.74 -23.54 8.60
C PRO A 208 11.74 -23.02 9.64
N GLY A 209 11.26 -22.77 10.86
CA GLY A 209 12.09 -22.26 11.97
C GLY A 209 12.23 -20.72 12.05
N LEU A 210 11.80 -19.98 11.01
CA LEU A 210 11.77 -18.51 11.04
C LEU A 210 10.79 -17.99 12.10
N ILE A 211 9.58 -18.54 12.08
CA ILE A 211 8.48 -18.10 12.96
C ILE A 211 8.37 -19.09 14.11
N LYS A 212 9.01 -18.76 15.23
CA LYS A 212 9.13 -19.63 16.41
C LYS A 212 7.81 -19.79 17.19
N ASN A 213 6.97 -18.75 17.20
CA ASN A 213 5.75 -18.71 18.01
C ASN A 213 4.49 -18.83 17.14
N ILE A 214 4.48 -19.76 16.18
CA ILE A 214 3.37 -19.90 15.22
C ILE A 214 2.04 -20.26 15.93
N GLU A 215 2.12 -20.91 17.09
CA GLU A 215 0.97 -21.22 17.96
C GLU A 215 0.25 -19.97 18.49
N LYS A 216 0.94 -18.83 18.57
CA LYS A 216 0.32 -17.55 18.95
C LYS A 216 -0.53 -16.93 17.84
N LEU A 217 -0.42 -17.43 16.60
CA LEU A 217 -1.09 -16.83 15.45
C LEU A 217 -2.62 -16.80 15.60
N GLN A 218 -3.20 -17.86 16.18
CA GLN A 218 -4.64 -17.90 16.44
C GLN A 218 -5.05 -16.91 17.53
N LYS A 219 -4.16 -16.61 18.47
CA LYS A 219 -4.41 -15.70 19.61
C LYS A 219 -4.29 -14.22 19.23
N ALA A 220 -3.64 -13.88 18.12
CA ALA A 220 -3.46 -12.50 17.68
C ALA A 220 -4.81 -11.92 17.18
N ASN A 221 -5.54 -11.22 18.06
CA ASN A 221 -6.90 -10.76 17.80
C ASN A 221 -7.00 -9.25 17.51
N ASN A 222 -5.89 -8.54 17.63
CA ASN A 222 -5.76 -7.13 17.32
C ASN A 222 -4.43 -6.88 16.57
N PHE A 223 -4.20 -5.64 16.12
CA PHE A 223 -2.98 -5.32 15.39
C PHE A 223 -1.77 -5.26 16.30
N TYR A 224 -1.94 -4.85 17.56
CA TYR A 224 -0.87 -4.83 18.55
C TYR A 224 -0.25 -6.23 18.78
N ASP A 225 -1.06 -7.23 19.10
CA ASP A 225 -0.64 -8.63 19.29
C ASP A 225 0.03 -9.17 18.02
N PHE A 226 -0.56 -8.89 16.86
CA PHE A 226 -0.02 -9.33 15.59
C PHE A 226 1.35 -8.70 15.31
N ASP A 227 1.50 -7.40 15.57
CA ASP A 227 2.73 -6.66 15.36
C ASP A 227 3.85 -7.10 16.33
N GLU A 228 3.53 -7.20 17.63
CA GLU A 228 4.48 -7.60 18.68
C GLU A 228 5.01 -9.03 18.48
N TRP A 229 4.16 -9.94 17.99
CA TRP A 229 4.52 -11.34 17.87
C TRP A 229 5.09 -11.71 16.50
N PHE A 230 4.74 -10.97 15.44
CA PHE A 230 5.11 -11.33 14.06
C PHE A 230 5.76 -10.17 13.30
N THR A 231 5.04 -9.07 13.03
CA THR A 231 5.52 -8.00 12.12
C THR A 231 6.84 -7.41 12.59
N SER A 232 6.92 -6.93 13.83
CA SER A 232 8.13 -6.30 14.38
C SER A 232 9.36 -7.20 14.29
N ARG A 233 9.18 -8.51 14.54
CA ARG A 233 10.26 -9.50 14.51
C ARG A 233 10.72 -9.87 13.10
N LEU A 234 9.84 -9.73 12.11
CA LEU A 234 10.15 -9.98 10.70
C LEU A 234 10.61 -8.70 9.98
N CYS A 235 10.42 -7.52 10.57
CA CYS A 235 10.76 -6.23 9.97
C CYS A 235 12.04 -5.60 10.53
N LEU A 236 12.59 -6.12 11.63
CA LEU A 236 13.90 -5.70 12.13
C LEU A 236 14.99 -6.18 11.17
N LYS A 237 15.87 -5.26 10.78
CA LYS A 237 17.10 -5.60 10.05
C LYS A 237 17.81 -6.69 10.84
N SER A 238 18.12 -7.81 10.18
CA SER A 238 19.21 -8.67 10.64
C SER A 238 20.42 -7.75 10.84
N GLN A 239 20.83 -7.59 12.10
CA GLN A 239 22.04 -6.88 12.48
C GLN A 239 23.25 -7.50 11.79
#